data_AF-A0AAV7ALN2-F1
#
_entry.id   AF-A0AAV7ALN2-F1
#
_cell.length_a   1.000
_cell.length_b   1.000
_cell.length_c   1.000
_cell.angle_alpha   90.00
_cell.angle_beta   90.00
_cell.angle_gamma   90.00
#
_symmetry.space_group_name_H-M   'P 1'
#
loop_
_entity.id
_entity.type
_entity.pdbx_description
1 polymer ?
#
loop_
_entity_poly.entity_id
_entity_poly.type
_entity_poly.pdbx_seq_one_letter_code
_entity_poly.pdbx_strand_id
1 'polypeptide(L)'
;MEDFSQYLCKARAPACQYLLTQTERMLAIEYVRAFMHSKFVCRNPGERQQMAHRMALDAEELSTGLRTMGLEESLLCVPLIHSLQELFALIDPSLLSLEVSGLMTAFPDISDDHVLALLELRGDLTRDLRHAVLSTMHRQALTLPDDYRPIFISIPVPARAPPFCLHPSSCA
;
A
#
# COMPACT_ATOMS: atom_id res chain seq x y z
N MET A 1 -18.99 6.14 -11.63
CA MET A 1 -17.74 6.94 -11.60
C MET A 1 -17.86 8.15 -12.52
N GLU A 2 -18.58 8.05 -13.64
CA GLU A 2 -18.79 9.13 -14.62
C GLU A 2 -19.48 10.38 -14.03
N ASP A 3 -20.50 10.22 -13.18
CA ASP A 3 -21.26 11.36 -12.63
C ASP A 3 -20.44 12.30 -11.72
N PHE A 4 -19.41 11.79 -11.03
CA PHE A 4 -18.63 12.60 -10.07
C PHE A 4 -17.73 13.63 -10.77
N SER A 5 -17.21 13.27 -11.95
CA SER A 5 -16.35 14.14 -12.77
C SER A 5 -17.06 15.43 -13.20
N GLN A 6 -18.37 15.35 -13.46
CA GLN A 6 -19.18 16.46 -13.96
C GLN A 6 -19.43 17.55 -12.89
N TYR A 7 -19.38 17.19 -11.60
CA TYR A 7 -19.53 18.14 -10.49
C TYR A 7 -18.22 18.89 -10.18
N LEU A 8 -17.06 18.24 -10.35
CA LEU A 8 -15.76 18.88 -10.17
C LEU A 8 -15.57 20.02 -11.18
N CYS A 9 -16.05 19.86 -12.43
CA CYS A 9 -15.98 20.87 -13.49
C CYS A 9 -16.72 22.20 -13.22
N LYS A 10 -17.51 22.31 -12.15
CA LYS A 10 -18.23 23.55 -11.79
C LYS A 10 -17.46 24.47 -10.84
N ALA A 11 -16.32 24.03 -10.32
CA ALA A 11 -15.48 24.83 -9.42
C ALA A 11 -14.46 25.68 -10.22
N ARG A 12 -13.88 26.72 -9.58
CA ARG A 12 -12.76 27.48 -10.16
C ARG A 12 -11.54 26.54 -10.29
N ALA A 13 -10.76 26.68 -11.36
CA ALA A 13 -9.65 25.75 -11.70
C ALA A 13 -8.72 25.36 -10.51
N PRO A 14 -8.32 26.27 -9.59
CA PRO A 14 -7.50 25.88 -8.43
C PRO A 14 -8.23 24.96 -7.43
N ALA A 15 -9.55 25.15 -7.25
CA ALA A 15 -10.35 24.29 -6.39
C ALA A 15 -10.59 22.91 -7.02
N CYS A 16 -10.74 22.85 -8.36
CA CYS A 16 -10.82 21.58 -9.07
C CYS A 16 -9.55 20.75 -8.87
N GLN A 17 -8.37 21.35 -9.05
CA GLN A 17 -7.10 20.63 -8.88
C GLN A 17 -6.89 20.17 -7.44
N TYR A 18 -7.23 21.00 -6.45
CA TYR A 18 -7.20 20.57 -5.06
C TYR A 18 -8.09 19.33 -4.83
N LEU A 19 -9.34 19.36 -5.32
CA LEU A 19 -10.26 18.23 -5.16
C LEU A 19 -9.74 16.96 -5.85
N LEU A 20 -9.12 17.07 -7.03
CA LEU A 20 -8.50 15.94 -7.73
C LEU A 20 -7.36 15.32 -6.94
N THR A 21 -6.48 16.14 -6.34
CA THR A 21 -5.41 15.62 -5.45
C THR A 21 -5.98 14.94 -4.19
N GLN A 22 -7.11 15.42 -3.66
CA GLN A 22 -7.80 14.75 -2.56
C GLN A 22 -8.41 13.42 -3.01
N THR A 23 -9.00 13.37 -4.20
CA THR A 23 -9.52 12.13 -4.79
C THR A 23 -8.41 11.11 -4.99
N GLU A 24 -7.27 11.49 -5.57
CA GLU A 24 -6.10 10.62 -5.71
C GLU A 24 -5.66 10.05 -4.36
N ARG A 25 -5.53 10.92 -3.35
CA ARG A 25 -5.14 10.50 -2.00
C ARG A 25 -6.13 9.51 -1.39
N MET A 26 -7.44 9.74 -1.54
CA MET A 26 -8.46 8.83 -1.06
C MET A 26 -8.39 7.47 -1.77
N LEU A 27 -8.17 7.45 -3.08
CA LEU A 27 -7.99 6.23 -3.85
C LEU A 27 -6.78 5.43 -3.37
N ALA A 28 -5.64 6.11 -3.15
CA ALA A 28 -4.44 5.48 -2.63
C ALA A 28 -4.69 4.84 -1.24
N ILE A 29 -5.30 5.58 -0.30
CA ILE A 29 -5.62 5.06 1.03
C ILE A 29 -6.57 3.86 0.94
N GLU A 30 -7.62 3.96 0.11
CA GLU A 30 -8.60 2.88 -0.07
C GLU A 30 -7.95 1.63 -0.67
N TYR A 31 -7.13 1.80 -1.70
CA TYR A 31 -6.44 0.71 -2.37
C TYR A 31 -5.59 -0.09 -1.38
N VAL A 32 -4.71 0.59 -0.63
CA VAL A 32 -3.83 -0.07 0.34
C VAL A 32 -4.63 -0.70 1.48
N ARG A 33 -5.67 -0.01 1.97
CA ARG A 33 -6.51 -0.55 3.04
C ARG A 33 -7.21 -1.83 2.61
N ALA A 34 -7.86 -1.81 1.43
CA ALA A 34 -8.55 -2.96 0.88
C ALA A 34 -7.57 -4.11 0.62
N PHE A 35 -6.37 -3.79 0.14
CA PHE A 35 -5.29 -4.73 -0.07
C PHE A 35 -4.84 -5.39 1.25
N MET A 36 -4.52 -4.60 2.27
CA MET A 36 -4.11 -5.09 3.60
C MET A 36 -5.19 -5.92 4.29
N HIS A 37 -6.46 -5.54 4.13
CA HIS A 37 -7.60 -6.25 4.73
C HIS A 37 -8.10 -7.44 3.89
N SER A 38 -7.45 -7.70 2.76
CA SER A 38 -7.76 -8.89 1.97
C SER A 38 -7.41 -10.16 2.74
N LYS A 39 -8.08 -11.26 2.41
CA LYS A 39 -7.86 -12.57 3.04
C LYS A 39 -6.89 -13.47 2.26
N PHE A 40 -6.24 -12.93 1.22
CA PHE A 40 -5.32 -13.73 0.41
C PHE A 40 -3.93 -13.77 1.04
N VAL A 41 -3.15 -14.79 0.69
CA VAL A 41 -1.71 -14.87 0.98
C VAL A 41 -1.05 -15.50 -0.23
N CYS A 42 0.00 -14.90 -0.78
CA CYS A 42 0.74 -15.42 -1.92
C CYS A 42 1.70 -16.54 -1.49
N ARG A 43 1.23 -17.79 -1.50
CA ARG A 43 1.96 -18.96 -0.98
C ARG A 43 3.08 -19.43 -1.88
N ASN A 44 3.10 -19.00 -3.14
CA ASN A 44 4.10 -19.43 -4.12
C ASN A 44 4.53 -18.27 -5.04
N PRO A 45 5.66 -18.42 -5.76
CA PRO A 45 6.15 -17.38 -6.67
C PRO A 45 5.16 -17.01 -7.76
N GLY A 46 4.36 -17.95 -8.27
CA GLY A 46 3.36 -17.68 -9.31
C GLY A 46 2.24 -16.76 -8.82
N GLU A 47 1.71 -17.01 -7.62
CA GLU A 47 0.71 -16.14 -6.99
C GLU A 47 1.26 -14.73 -6.72
N ARG A 48 2.53 -14.62 -6.32
CA ARG A 48 3.19 -13.32 -6.15
C ARG A 48 3.31 -12.55 -7.47
N GLN A 49 3.75 -13.22 -8.53
CA GLN A 49 3.84 -12.60 -9.86
C GLN A 49 2.46 -12.23 -10.41
N GLN A 50 1.44 -13.05 -10.18
CA GLN A 50 0.07 -12.72 -10.56
C GLN A 50 -0.44 -11.50 -9.80
N MET A 51 -0.15 -11.39 -8.50
CA MET A 51 -0.52 -10.24 -7.68
C MET A 51 0.18 -8.96 -8.16
N ALA A 52 1.49 -9.03 -8.40
CA ALA A 52 2.25 -7.91 -8.94
C ALA A 52 1.73 -7.48 -10.33
N HIS A 53 1.42 -8.44 -11.20
CA HIS A 53 0.81 -8.14 -12.49
C HIS A 53 -0.56 -7.46 -12.33
N ARG A 54 -1.38 -7.93 -11.39
CA ARG A 54 -2.67 -7.31 -11.09
C ARG A 54 -2.51 -5.86 -10.61
N MET A 55 -1.57 -5.60 -9.71
CA MET A 55 -1.27 -4.24 -9.25
C MET A 55 -0.84 -3.33 -10.40
N ALA A 56 -0.04 -3.84 -11.34
CA ALA A 56 0.36 -3.07 -12.52
C ALA A 56 -0.84 -2.67 -13.39
N LEU A 57 -1.80 -3.60 -13.59
CA LEU A 57 -3.05 -3.31 -14.31
C LEU A 57 -3.92 -2.30 -13.54
N ASP A 58 -4.05 -2.47 -12.22
CA ASP A 58 -4.81 -1.53 -11.39
C ASP A 58 -4.19 -0.12 -11.45
N ALA A 59 -2.86 -0.01 -11.44
CA ALA A 59 -2.15 1.26 -11.57
C ALA A 59 -2.42 1.93 -12.94
N GLU A 60 -2.43 1.18 -14.03
CA GLU A 60 -2.75 1.69 -15.37
C GLU A 60 -4.20 2.18 -15.48
N GLU A 61 -5.15 1.40 -14.93
CA GLU A 61 -6.57 1.75 -14.91
C GLU A 61 -6.81 3.01 -14.08
N LEU A 62 -6.25 3.07 -12.86
CA LEU A 62 -6.37 4.24 -11.98
C LEU A 62 -5.70 5.48 -12.57
N SER A 63 -4.52 5.32 -13.17
CA SER A 63 -3.83 6.40 -13.89
C SER A 63 -4.70 6.98 -15.00
N THR A 64 -5.35 6.11 -15.79
CA THR A 64 -6.24 6.52 -16.88
C THR A 64 -7.53 7.18 -16.36
N GLY A 65 -8.12 6.65 -15.29
CA GLY A 65 -9.28 7.24 -14.63
C GLY A 65 -8.99 8.64 -14.07
N LEU A 66 -7.85 8.80 -13.39
CA LEU A 66 -7.39 10.10 -12.85
C LEU A 66 -7.15 11.13 -13.96
N ARG A 67 -6.47 10.73 -15.05
CA ARG A 67 -6.29 11.59 -16.24
C ARG A 67 -7.61 12.02 -16.86
N THR A 68 -8.57 11.10 -16.97
CA THR A 68 -9.91 11.41 -17.48
C THR A 68 -10.64 12.44 -16.62
N MET A 69 -10.39 12.45 -15.29
CA MET A 69 -10.92 13.46 -14.38
C MET A 69 -10.15 14.79 -14.41
N GLY A 70 -9.01 14.87 -15.12
CA GLY A 70 -8.21 16.09 -15.27
C GLY A 70 -6.93 16.15 -14.44
N LEU A 71 -6.55 15.06 -13.76
CA LEU A 71 -5.25 14.97 -13.08
C LEU A 71 -4.20 14.47 -14.08
N GLU A 72 -3.33 15.37 -14.57
CA GLU A 72 -2.37 15.05 -15.63
C GLU A 72 -1.39 13.94 -15.24
N GLU A 73 -0.90 13.97 -13.99
CA GLU A 73 0.05 13.01 -13.46
C GLU A 73 -0.34 12.60 -12.03
N SER A 74 -0.29 11.29 -11.77
CA SER A 74 -0.49 10.73 -10.43
C SER A 74 0.83 10.74 -9.68
N LEU A 75 0.96 11.61 -8.68
CA LEU A 75 2.17 11.75 -7.86
C LEU A 75 2.14 10.89 -6.61
N LEU A 76 0.99 10.28 -6.29
CA LEU A 76 0.79 9.53 -5.05
C LEU A 76 0.27 8.13 -5.29
N CYS A 77 -0.87 7.99 -5.99
CA CYS A 77 -1.56 6.71 -6.10
C CYS A 77 -0.76 5.69 -6.92
N VAL A 78 -0.34 6.06 -8.12
CA VAL A 78 0.42 5.17 -9.02
C VAL A 78 1.80 4.81 -8.46
N PRO A 79 2.63 5.77 -7.99
CA PRO A 79 3.92 5.42 -7.37
C PRO A 79 3.80 4.50 -6.15
N LEU A 80 2.74 4.67 -5.35
CA LEU A 80 2.49 3.79 -4.22
C LEU A 80 2.20 2.37 -4.68
N ILE A 81 1.30 2.19 -5.65
CA ILE A 81 0.94 0.86 -6.16
C ILE A 81 2.17 0.18 -6.78
N HIS A 82 3.02 0.93 -7.49
CA HIS A 82 4.29 0.38 -8.01
C HIS A 82 5.26 -0.02 -6.91
N SER A 83 5.38 0.76 -5.84
CA SER A 83 6.24 0.38 -4.69
C SER A 83 5.76 -0.92 -4.03
N LEU A 84 4.43 -1.11 -3.94
CA LEU A 84 3.86 -2.38 -3.47
C LEU A 84 4.09 -3.50 -4.50
N GLN A 85 3.95 -3.22 -5.79
CA GLN A 85 4.20 -4.18 -6.86
C GLN A 85 5.62 -4.74 -6.79
N GLU A 86 6.64 -3.89 -6.65
CA GLU A 86 8.05 -4.28 -6.54
C GLU A 86 8.26 -5.24 -5.36
N LEU A 87 7.63 -4.92 -4.23
CA LEU A 87 7.60 -5.76 -3.04
C LEU A 87 6.99 -7.15 -3.27
N PHE A 88 6.08 -7.34 -4.23
CA PHE A 88 5.51 -8.66 -4.54
C PHE A 88 6.23 -9.34 -5.71
N ALA A 89 6.70 -8.57 -6.69
CA ALA A 89 7.43 -9.05 -7.86
C ALA A 89 8.83 -9.56 -7.51
N LEU A 90 9.42 -9.08 -6.41
CA LEU A 90 10.77 -9.47 -6.00
C LEU A 90 10.88 -10.99 -5.79
N ILE A 91 11.72 -11.63 -6.61
CA ILE A 91 11.93 -13.07 -6.61
C ILE A 91 12.79 -13.52 -5.42
N ASP A 92 13.87 -12.81 -5.14
CA ASP A 92 14.82 -13.15 -4.07
C ASP A 92 14.43 -12.45 -2.75
N PRO A 93 13.89 -13.18 -1.75
CA PRO A 93 13.47 -12.58 -0.49
C PRO A 93 14.64 -12.06 0.37
N SER A 94 15.90 -12.40 0.05
CA SER A 94 17.06 -11.85 0.75
C SER A 94 17.26 -10.34 0.47
N LEU A 95 16.77 -9.87 -0.68
CA LEU A 95 16.81 -8.46 -1.08
C LEU A 95 15.62 -7.66 -0.55
N LEU A 96 14.69 -8.30 0.18
CA LEU A 96 13.47 -7.65 0.64
C LEU A 96 13.72 -6.45 1.57
N SER A 97 14.81 -6.49 2.33
CA SER A 97 15.19 -5.34 3.18
C SER A 97 15.50 -4.09 2.33
N LEU A 98 16.02 -4.26 1.11
CA LEU A 98 16.29 -3.15 0.19
C LEU A 98 14.99 -2.54 -0.35
N GLU A 99 14.05 -3.39 -0.78
CA GLU A 99 12.74 -2.92 -1.27
C GLU A 99 11.95 -2.18 -0.17
N VAL A 100 12.00 -2.70 1.06
CA VAL A 100 11.38 -2.03 2.21
C VAL A 100 12.07 -0.71 2.53
N SER A 101 13.41 -0.63 2.42
CA SER A 101 14.13 0.64 2.54
C SER A 101 13.73 1.66 1.47
N GLY A 102 13.49 1.22 0.24
CA GLY A 102 12.95 2.04 -0.84
C GLY A 102 11.55 2.55 -0.52
N LEU A 103 10.66 1.65 -0.08
CA LEU A 103 9.30 1.99 0.33
C LEU A 103 9.28 3.01 1.47
N MET A 104 10.12 2.85 2.50
CA MET A 104 10.24 3.82 3.59
C MET A 104 10.74 5.18 3.10
N THR A 105 11.64 5.19 2.13
CA THR A 105 12.14 6.45 1.56
C THR A 105 11.04 7.19 0.80
N ALA A 106 10.21 6.48 0.05
CA ALA A 106 9.05 7.05 -0.65
C ALA A 106 7.91 7.43 0.31
N PHE A 107 7.72 6.66 1.37
CA PHE A 107 6.63 6.80 2.34
C PHE A 107 7.12 6.69 3.79
N PRO A 108 7.77 7.75 4.31
CA PRO A 108 8.43 7.70 5.62
C PRO A 108 7.50 7.61 6.82
N ASP A 109 6.18 7.74 6.64
CA ASP A 109 5.19 7.49 7.70
C ASP A 109 4.70 6.04 7.78
N ILE A 110 5.25 5.14 6.97
CA ILE A 110 4.98 3.70 7.07
C ILE A 110 5.50 3.13 8.39
N SER A 111 4.68 2.32 9.06
CA SER A 111 5.03 1.70 10.34
C SER A 111 5.40 0.23 10.21
N ASP A 112 6.04 -0.33 11.24
CA ASP A 112 6.32 -1.78 11.36
C ASP A 112 5.07 -2.63 11.12
N ASP A 113 3.91 -2.18 11.59
CA ASP A 113 2.66 -2.93 11.43
C ASP A 113 2.18 -2.98 9.98
N HIS A 114 2.34 -1.87 9.24
CA HIS A 114 2.05 -1.84 7.81
C HIS A 114 2.96 -2.80 7.05
N VAL A 115 4.27 -2.73 7.32
CA VAL A 115 5.24 -3.62 6.66
C VAL A 115 4.92 -5.07 6.98
N LEU A 116 4.70 -5.40 8.25
CA LEU A 116 4.37 -6.77 8.65
C LEU A 116 3.09 -7.30 8.00
N ALA A 117 2.04 -6.48 7.86
CA ALA A 117 0.84 -6.89 7.14
C ALA A 117 1.13 -7.18 5.66
N LEU A 118 1.94 -6.37 4.99
CA LEU A 118 2.37 -6.63 3.61
C LEU A 118 3.20 -7.90 3.51
N LEU A 119 4.11 -8.13 4.46
CA LEU A 119 4.94 -9.34 4.51
C LEU A 119 4.11 -10.60 4.78
N GLU A 120 3.04 -10.50 5.57
CA GLU A 120 2.08 -11.59 5.81
C GLU A 120 1.31 -11.94 4.54
N LEU A 121 0.83 -10.95 3.79
CA LEU A 121 0.20 -11.16 2.48
C LEU A 121 1.17 -11.76 1.46
N ARG A 122 2.45 -11.38 1.51
CA ARG A 122 3.50 -11.90 0.61
C ARG A 122 3.80 -13.38 0.84
N GLY A 123 3.68 -13.87 2.07
CA GLY A 123 3.52 -15.31 2.39
C GLY A 123 4.75 -16.23 2.30
N ASP A 124 5.90 -15.75 1.83
CA ASP A 124 7.11 -16.58 1.58
C ASP A 124 8.26 -16.37 2.58
N LEU A 125 7.98 -15.71 3.71
CA LEU A 125 9.02 -15.20 4.61
C LEU A 125 9.14 -16.01 5.89
N THR A 126 10.37 -16.44 6.18
CA THR A 126 10.72 -17.01 7.48
C THR A 126 10.62 -15.96 8.58
N ARG A 127 10.58 -16.40 9.84
CA ARG A 127 10.63 -15.50 10.98
C ARG A 127 11.90 -14.63 10.94
N ASP A 128 13.05 -15.21 10.60
CA ASP A 128 14.34 -14.52 10.64
C ASP A 128 14.43 -13.44 9.55
N LEU A 129 13.89 -13.70 8.35
CA LEU A 129 13.80 -12.68 7.29
C LEU A 129 12.90 -11.50 7.70
N ARG A 130 11.76 -11.78 8.34
CA ARG A 130 10.89 -10.70 8.88
C ARG A 130 11.62 -9.86 9.93
N HIS A 131 12.40 -10.48 10.82
CA HIS A 131 13.19 -9.74 11.80
C HIS A 131 14.31 -8.92 11.13
N ALA A 132 14.95 -9.44 10.09
CA ALA A 132 15.98 -8.71 9.35
C ALA A 132 15.42 -7.45 8.66
N VAL A 133 14.23 -7.55 8.08
CA VAL A 133 13.51 -6.40 7.50
C VAL A 133 13.21 -5.36 8.58
N LEU A 134 12.55 -5.73 9.68
CA LEU A 134 12.24 -4.80 10.77
C LEU A 134 13.49 -4.15 11.37
N SER A 135 14.56 -4.93 11.57
CA SER A 135 15.84 -4.40 12.05
C SER A 135 16.43 -3.37 11.09
N THR A 136 16.22 -3.54 9.78
CA THR A 136 16.62 -2.55 8.78
C THR A 136 15.80 -1.28 8.91
N MET A 137 14.48 -1.39 9.10
CA MET A 137 13.60 -0.23 9.32
C MET A 137 14.05 0.60 10.53
N HIS A 138 14.34 -0.05 11.66
CA HIS A 138 14.77 0.66 12.88
C HIS A 138 16.14 1.34 12.73
N ARG A 139 17.04 0.79 11.91
CA ARG A 139 18.32 1.44 11.59
C ARG A 139 18.16 2.65 10.67
N GLN A 140 17.16 2.65 9.80
CA GLN A 140 16.95 3.69 8.79
C GLN A 140 16.12 4.87 9.32
N ALA A 141 15.54 4.79 10.52
CA ALA A 141 14.70 5.81 11.18
C ALA A 141 14.70 7.19 10.48
N LEU A 142 13.70 7.38 9.61
CA LEU A 142 13.59 8.58 8.77
C LEU A 142 12.81 9.66 9.51
N THR A 143 13.25 10.91 9.35
CA THR A 143 12.47 12.07 9.74
C THR A 143 11.48 12.42 8.63
N LEU A 144 10.25 12.77 8.98
CA LEU A 144 9.27 13.25 8.00
C LEU A 144 9.75 14.61 7.44
N PRO A 145 9.85 14.78 6.11
CA PRO A 145 10.10 16.09 5.50
C PRO A 145 9.00 17.11 5.85
N ASP A 146 9.34 18.40 5.89
CA ASP A 146 8.40 19.47 6.28
C ASP A 146 7.19 19.60 5.34
N ASP A 147 7.35 19.26 4.06
CA ASP A 147 6.32 19.30 3.02
C ASP A 147 5.62 17.95 2.82
N TYR A 148 6.03 16.91 3.55
CA TYR A 148 5.48 15.58 3.42
C TYR A 148 4.04 15.54 3.94
N ARG A 149 3.16 14.87 3.18
CA ARG A 149 1.77 14.61 3.55
C ARG A 149 1.61 13.14 3.92
N PRO A 150 1.61 12.79 5.22
CA PRO A 150 1.51 11.39 5.68
C PRO A 150 0.35 10.66 5.04
N ILE A 151 0.51 9.44 4.55
CA ILE A 151 -0.57 8.61 3.99
C ILE A 151 -0.81 7.34 4.80
N PHE A 152 0.25 6.61 5.18
CA PHE A 152 0.15 5.38 5.93
C PHE A 152 -0.45 5.56 7.32
N ILE A 153 -0.24 6.70 7.98
CA ILE A 153 -0.93 6.98 9.25
C ILE A 153 -2.47 7.00 9.12
N SER A 154 -2.99 7.21 7.91
CA SER A 154 -4.43 7.19 7.62
C SER A 154 -4.94 5.81 7.16
N ILE A 155 -4.05 4.83 7.01
CA ILE A 155 -4.37 3.48 6.57
C ILE A 155 -4.44 2.59 7.82
N PRO A 156 -5.62 2.09 8.23
CA PRO A 156 -5.67 1.15 9.33
C PRO A 156 -5.02 -0.17 8.89
N VAL A 157 -4.29 -0.81 9.80
CA VAL A 157 -3.74 -2.16 9.61
C VAL A 157 -4.69 -3.18 10.24
N PRO A 158 -4.91 -4.36 9.62
CA PRO A 158 -5.69 -5.43 10.24
C PRO A 158 -5.14 -5.80 11.63
N ALA A 159 -6.03 -5.95 12.61
CA ALA A 159 -5.64 -6.40 13.93
C ALA A 159 -5.06 -7.83 13.83
N ARG A 160 -3.83 -8.03 14.32
CA ARG A 160 -3.28 -9.38 14.47
C ARG A 160 -4.12 -10.15 15.48
N ALA A 161 -4.56 -11.35 15.10
CA ALA A 161 -5.24 -12.22 16.04
C ALA A 161 -4.31 -12.48 17.24
N PRO A 162 -4.75 -12.20 18.48
CA PRO A 162 -3.91 -12.47 19.63
C PRO A 162 -3.62 -13.98 19.70
N PRO A 163 -2.41 -14.39 20.12
CA PRO A 163 -2.01 -15.80 20.15
C PRO A 163 -2.83 -16.68 21.12
N PHE A 164 -3.80 -16.11 21.84
CA PHE A 164 -4.54 -16.76 22.93
C PHE A 164 -6.06 -16.81 22.73
N CYS A 165 -6.56 -16.96 21.50
CA CYS A 165 -7.94 -17.42 21.33
C CYS A 165 -8.01 -18.92 21.65
N LEU A 166 -8.16 -19.24 22.93
CA LEU A 166 -8.58 -20.55 23.41
C LEU A 166 -9.89 -20.92 22.70
N HIS A 167 -9.93 -22.14 22.17
CA HIS A 167 -11.11 -22.72 21.54
C HIS A 167 -12.38 -22.42 22.36
N PRO A 168 -13.50 -22.03 21.74
CA PRO A 168 -14.79 -22.15 22.40
C PRO A 168 -15.03 -23.65 22.57
N SER A 169 -14.72 -24.17 23.76
CA SER A 169 -15.22 -25.47 24.18
C SER A 169 -16.73 -25.43 24.07
N SER A 170 -17.28 -26.25 23.18
CA SER A 170 -18.72 -26.52 23.13
C SER A 170 -19.17 -26.93 24.53
N CYS A 171 -19.96 -26.10 25.19
CA CYS A 171 -20.72 -26.55 26.34
C CYS A 171 -21.77 -27.55 25.83
N ALA A 172 -21.82 -28.71 26.50
CA ALA A 172 -22.75 -29.80 26.24
C ALA A 172 -24.20 -29.43 26.58
#